data_AF-A0A918TYX2-F1
#
_entry.id   AF-A0A918TYX2-F1
#
_cell.length_a   1.000
_cell.length_b   1.000
_cell.length_c   1.000
_cell.angle_alpha   90.00
_cell.angle_beta   90.00
_cell.angle_gamma   90.00
#
_symmetry.space_group_name_H-M   'P 1'
#
loop_
_entity.id
_entity.type
_entity.pdbx_description
1 polymer ?
#
loop_
_entity_poly.entity_id
_entity_poly.type
_entity_poly.pdbx_seq_one_letter_code
_entity_poly.pdbx_strand_id
1 'polypeptide(L)'
;MTDRAVARGAGLRTVVAIFLGVSVLVFGGVWLGDATDRASVVNKAPKTAAAQKSGAGQESQVVLEGSNARELPGVRDCGMGEPVREPTIITLDCNTSGRVASGIRWEAYTSDGADGNGVVQVSSGVAGAAAGKSFPARLRLFQPREVDGAVAFTALEVRYVGATPAGESREVLPIA
;
A
#
# COMPACT_ATOMS: atom_id res chain seq x y z
N MET A 1 3.18 -38.62 52.08
CA MET A 1 3.13 -37.38 51.28
C MET A 1 4.50 -36.75 51.32
N THR A 2 5.21 -36.78 50.20
CA THR A 2 6.59 -36.35 50.04
C THR A 2 6.65 -34.92 49.49
N ASP A 3 7.57 -34.13 50.08
CA ASP A 3 8.41 -33.11 49.44
C ASP A 3 7.79 -31.96 48.61
N ARG A 4 7.95 -30.72 49.12
CA ARG A 4 9.04 -29.81 48.69
C ARG A 4 8.99 -28.46 49.42
N ALA A 5 10.13 -28.08 49.98
CA ALA A 5 10.47 -26.71 50.36
C ALA A 5 11.30 -26.07 49.24
N VAL A 6 10.99 -24.83 48.82
CA VAL A 6 11.86 -23.89 48.09
C VAL A 6 11.38 -22.47 48.48
N ALA A 7 12.02 -21.76 49.39
CA ALA A 7 13.26 -20.98 49.32
C ALA A 7 13.00 -19.49 48.98
N ARG A 8 13.55 -18.65 49.86
CA ARG A 8 13.59 -17.19 49.88
C ARG A 8 14.61 -16.65 48.87
N GLY A 9 14.42 -15.41 48.41
CA GLY A 9 15.48 -14.54 47.87
C GLY A 9 14.89 -13.46 46.95
N ALA A 10 14.75 -12.20 47.37
CA ALA A 10 15.80 -11.16 47.39
C ALA A 10 16.25 -10.78 45.94
N GLY A 11 16.18 -9.53 45.47
CA GLY A 11 15.94 -8.29 46.20
C GLY A 11 15.68 -7.08 45.31
N LEU A 12 15.07 -6.09 45.96
CA LEU A 12 15.11 -4.67 45.65
C LEU A 12 16.48 -4.13 46.09
N ARG A 13 17.20 -3.38 45.24
CA ARG A 13 18.18 -2.29 45.56
C ARG A 13 18.89 -1.86 44.26
N THR A 14 18.53 -0.76 43.58
CA THR A 14 18.89 0.67 43.77
C THR A 14 20.39 1.04 43.56
N VAL A 15 20.62 2.04 42.67
CA VAL A 15 21.79 2.98 42.50
C VAL A 15 23.07 2.37 41.88
N VAL A 16 23.69 2.90 40.80
CA VAL A 16 24.64 4.05 40.68
C VAL A 16 24.91 4.26 39.17
N ALA A 17 24.55 5.39 38.54
CA ALA A 17 25.27 6.66 38.33
C ALA A 17 26.38 6.67 37.23
N ILE A 18 26.12 7.49 36.19
CA ILE A 18 26.98 8.51 35.56
C ILE A 18 28.31 8.07 34.91
N PHE A 19 28.39 8.22 33.58
CA PHE A 19 29.55 8.85 32.93
C PHE A 19 29.09 9.80 31.80
N LEU A 20 29.34 11.08 32.04
CA LEU A 20 29.31 12.19 31.07
C LEU A 20 30.65 12.23 30.30
N GLY A 21 30.59 12.67 29.04
CA GLY A 21 31.70 13.25 28.29
C GLY A 21 31.91 12.64 26.91
N VAL A 22 32.17 13.36 25.81
CA VAL A 22 32.32 14.78 25.52
C VAL A 22 32.03 14.94 24.01
N SER A 23 31.40 16.05 23.67
CA SER A 23 31.05 16.61 22.35
C SER A 23 32.24 16.99 21.44
N VAL A 24 32.11 16.78 20.12
CA VAL A 24 32.59 17.66 19.00
C VAL A 24 31.75 17.34 17.74
N LEU A 25 30.77 18.15 17.32
CA LEU A 25 30.81 19.16 16.24
C LEU A 25 31.45 18.69 14.91
N VAL A 26 30.68 18.74 13.80
CA VAL A 26 30.98 19.48 12.55
C VAL A 26 30.23 18.91 11.33
N PHE A 27 29.26 19.70 10.87
CA PHE A 27 28.91 20.05 9.47
C PHE A 27 28.52 18.99 8.41
N GLY A 28 27.37 19.25 7.76
CA GLY A 28 27.10 18.96 6.34
C GLY A 28 25.92 18.00 6.13
N GLY A 29 24.83 18.35 5.45
CA GLY A 29 24.50 19.55 4.68
C GLY A 29 22.98 19.59 4.46
N VAL A 30 22.42 20.77 4.66
CA VAL A 30 21.09 21.14 4.21
C VAL A 30 21.09 21.13 2.68
N TRP A 31 20.30 20.24 2.08
CA TRP A 31 19.95 20.34 0.67
C TRP A 31 18.98 21.52 0.50
N LEU A 32 19.56 22.71 0.33
CA LEU A 32 18.91 23.86 -0.29
C LEU A 32 18.88 23.59 -1.81
N GLY A 33 17.78 23.01 -2.27
CA GLY A 33 17.44 22.92 -3.69
C GLY A 33 16.81 24.23 -4.14
N ASP A 34 17.56 24.93 -4.99
CA ASP A 34 17.36 26.26 -5.54
C ASP A 34 15.93 26.52 -6.07
N ALA A 35 15.23 27.46 -5.42
CA ALA A 35 14.08 28.15 -6.00
C ALA A 35 14.60 29.17 -7.02
N THR A 36 14.77 28.77 -8.29
CA THR A 36 14.99 29.74 -9.35
C THR A 36 13.64 30.26 -9.84
N ASP A 37 13.16 31.25 -9.10
CA ASP A 37 12.17 32.23 -9.53
C ASP A 37 12.74 32.99 -10.74
N ARG A 38 12.33 32.61 -11.97
CA ARG A 38 12.53 33.47 -13.15
C ARG A 38 11.24 34.20 -13.46
N ALA A 39 10.89 35.12 -12.56
CA ALA A 39 10.04 36.25 -12.91
C ALA A 39 10.69 37.04 -14.05
N SER A 40 10.07 36.94 -15.23
CA SER A 40 9.69 38.07 -16.08
C SER A 40 10.51 39.35 -15.86
N VAL A 41 11.53 39.56 -16.69
CA VAL A 41 12.13 40.87 -16.88
C VAL A 41 12.27 41.16 -18.37
N VAL A 42 11.51 42.16 -18.79
CA VAL A 42 11.69 43.01 -19.98
C VAL A 42 11.48 42.35 -21.35
N ASN A 43 10.23 42.39 -21.82
CA ASN A 43 9.99 42.63 -23.24
C ASN A 43 9.16 43.92 -23.40
N LYS A 44 9.88 45.05 -23.33
CA LYS A 44 9.44 46.35 -23.85
C LYS A 44 10.61 46.96 -24.61
N ALA A 45 10.66 46.68 -25.90
CA ALA A 45 11.16 47.62 -26.88
C ALA A 45 10.31 47.49 -28.17
N PRO A 46 10.08 48.60 -28.90
CA PRO A 46 8.82 48.86 -29.58
C PRO A 46 8.84 48.52 -31.08
N LYS A 47 7.63 48.25 -31.59
CA LYS A 47 7.14 48.40 -32.97
C LYS A 47 8.20 48.54 -34.08
N THR A 48 8.33 47.48 -34.86
CA THR A 48 8.40 47.59 -36.32
C THR A 48 7.26 46.79 -36.94
N ALA A 49 6.21 47.52 -37.32
CA ALA A 49 5.14 47.04 -38.16
C ALA A 49 5.69 46.84 -39.57
N ALA A 50 5.96 45.59 -39.97
CA ALA A 50 6.04 45.14 -41.37
C ALA A 50 6.37 43.64 -41.45
N ALA A 51 5.40 42.77 -41.17
CA ALA A 51 5.36 41.40 -41.72
C ALA A 51 4.01 40.72 -41.39
N GLN A 52 2.90 41.29 -41.86
CA GLN A 52 1.67 40.50 -42.08
C GLN A 52 1.70 39.93 -43.50
N LYS A 53 2.10 38.68 -43.63
CA LYS A 53 1.81 37.71 -44.72
C LYS A 53 2.70 36.52 -44.40
N SER A 54 2.25 35.29 -44.15
CA SER A 54 1.17 34.53 -44.78
C SER A 54 1.10 33.20 -44.04
N GLY A 55 -0.09 32.73 -43.69
CA GLY A 55 -0.25 31.42 -43.07
C GLY A 55 -1.53 31.31 -42.27
N ALA A 56 -2.67 31.39 -42.96
CA ALA A 56 -3.89 30.79 -42.45
C ALA A 56 -3.66 29.28 -42.37
N GLY A 57 -4.00 28.68 -41.23
CA GLY A 57 -4.09 27.23 -41.12
C GLY A 57 -3.59 26.71 -39.80
N GLN A 58 -4.51 25.99 -39.14
CA GLN A 58 -4.25 24.95 -38.17
C GLN A 58 -4.19 25.37 -36.70
N GLU A 59 -5.39 25.40 -36.12
CA GLU A 59 -5.69 24.67 -34.90
C GLU A 59 -4.56 23.72 -34.47
N SER A 60 -3.72 24.15 -33.54
CA SER A 60 -3.17 23.23 -32.55
C SER A 60 -4.18 23.16 -31.41
N GLN A 61 -5.33 22.55 -31.70
CA GLN A 61 -5.91 21.66 -30.71
C GLN A 61 -4.82 20.61 -30.48
N VAL A 62 -4.09 20.76 -29.37
CA VAL A 62 -3.42 19.61 -28.79
C VAL A 62 -4.56 18.73 -28.27
N VAL A 63 -5.14 17.95 -29.19
CA VAL A 63 -5.70 16.66 -28.87
C VAL A 63 -4.51 15.93 -28.27
N LEU A 64 -4.40 15.99 -26.94
CA LEU A 64 -3.74 14.95 -26.18
C LEU A 64 -4.53 13.70 -26.54
N GLU A 65 -4.11 13.05 -27.62
CA GLU A 65 -4.47 11.70 -27.95
C GLU A 65 -4.37 10.93 -26.66
N GLY A 66 -5.50 10.32 -26.27
CA GLY A 66 -5.58 9.47 -25.11
C GLY A 66 -4.39 8.54 -25.15
N SER A 67 -3.43 8.79 -24.25
CA SER A 67 -2.63 7.72 -23.72
C SER A 67 -3.68 6.71 -23.29
N ASN A 68 -3.78 5.61 -24.02
CA ASN A 68 -4.56 4.44 -23.64
C ASN A 68 -3.92 3.93 -22.36
N ALA A 69 -4.11 4.66 -21.25
CA ALA A 69 -3.80 4.24 -19.92
C ALA A 69 -4.70 3.05 -19.74
N ARG A 70 -4.13 1.85 -19.96
CA ARG A 70 -4.83 0.59 -19.73
C ARG A 70 -5.51 0.71 -18.39
N GLU A 71 -6.83 0.65 -18.40
CA GLU A 71 -7.62 0.73 -17.18
C GLU A 71 -7.16 -0.38 -16.25
N LEU A 72 -6.65 0.00 -15.08
CA LEU A 72 -6.12 -0.95 -14.12
C LEU A 72 -7.28 -1.60 -13.39
N PRO A 73 -7.32 -2.94 -13.28
CA PRO A 73 -8.41 -3.63 -12.61
C PRO A 73 -8.53 -3.21 -11.14
N GLY A 74 -9.75 -2.99 -10.67
CA GLY A 74 -10.02 -2.81 -9.25
C GLY A 74 -10.28 -4.13 -8.52
N VAL A 75 -10.57 -4.03 -7.22
CA VAL A 75 -11.08 -5.12 -6.39
C VAL A 75 -12.47 -4.73 -5.92
N ARG A 76 -13.44 -5.63 -6.09
CA ARG A 76 -14.76 -5.49 -5.50
C ARG A 76 -14.79 -6.30 -4.23
N ASP A 77 -14.93 -5.66 -3.07
CA ASP A 77 -14.95 -6.41 -1.82
C ASP A 77 -16.26 -7.22 -1.74
N CYS A 78 -16.14 -8.55 -1.73
CA CYS A 78 -17.27 -9.48 -1.76
C CYS A 78 -18.26 -9.25 -2.91
N GLY A 79 -17.75 -8.85 -4.08
CA GLY A 79 -18.58 -8.56 -5.26
C GLY A 79 -19.50 -7.33 -5.11
N MET A 80 -19.35 -6.54 -4.05
CA MET A 80 -20.18 -5.36 -3.79
C MET A 80 -19.46 -4.06 -4.16
N GLY A 81 -20.24 -3.06 -4.56
CA GLY A 81 -19.75 -1.72 -4.86
C GLY A 81 -18.94 -1.60 -6.15
N GLU A 82 -18.35 -0.43 -6.34
CA GLU A 82 -17.43 -0.13 -7.45
C GLU A 82 -16.05 -0.76 -7.19
N PRO A 83 -15.34 -1.24 -8.22
CA PRO A 83 -13.99 -1.76 -8.05
C PRO A 83 -13.02 -0.68 -7.53
N VAL A 84 -12.35 -0.97 -6.41
CA VAL A 84 -11.35 -0.07 -5.81
C VAL A 84 -9.94 -0.49 -6.21
N ARG A 85 -9.15 0.46 -6.71
CA ARG A 85 -7.72 0.22 -6.99
C ARG A 85 -6.91 0.29 -5.71
N GLU A 86 -5.92 -0.59 -5.59
CA GLU A 86 -4.99 -0.65 -4.46
C GLU A 86 -5.68 -0.62 -3.07
N PRO A 87 -6.67 -1.49 -2.81
CA PRO A 87 -7.35 -1.49 -1.51
C PRO A 87 -6.36 -1.87 -0.38
N THR A 88 -6.54 -1.26 0.79
CA THR A 88 -5.73 -1.56 1.99
C THR A 88 -6.38 -2.63 2.88
N ILE A 89 -7.63 -2.98 2.60
CA ILE A 89 -8.45 -3.96 3.30
C ILE A 89 -9.24 -4.76 2.25
N ILE A 90 -9.28 -6.09 2.40
CA ILE A 90 -10.10 -7.00 1.58
C ILE A 90 -10.72 -8.05 2.50
N THR A 91 -12.04 -8.22 2.43
CA THR A 91 -12.75 -9.29 3.14
C THR A 91 -12.52 -10.62 2.43
N LEU A 92 -12.06 -11.63 3.17
CA LEU A 92 -11.69 -12.94 2.61
C LEU A 92 -12.82 -13.96 2.74
N ASP A 93 -13.66 -13.83 3.77
CA ASP A 93 -14.86 -14.63 3.96
C ASP A 93 -16.08 -13.71 3.90
N CYS A 94 -16.75 -13.72 2.76
CA CYS A 94 -17.89 -12.86 2.49
C CYS A 94 -19.18 -13.29 3.21
N ASN A 95 -19.25 -14.53 3.71
CA ASN A 95 -20.45 -15.01 4.40
C ASN A 95 -20.49 -14.55 5.85
N THR A 96 -19.33 -14.50 6.50
CA THR A 96 -19.24 -14.22 7.95
C THR A 96 -18.45 -12.97 8.28
N SER A 97 -17.69 -12.43 7.32
CA SER A 97 -16.65 -11.43 7.55
C SER A 97 -15.67 -11.85 8.65
N GLY A 98 -15.57 -13.16 8.92
CA GLY A 98 -14.74 -13.75 9.96
C GLY A 98 -13.25 -13.70 9.63
N ARG A 99 -12.89 -13.35 8.39
CA ARG A 99 -11.52 -13.26 7.92
C ARG A 99 -11.35 -12.04 7.02
N VAL A 100 -10.37 -11.20 7.33
CA VAL A 100 -10.09 -9.96 6.61
C VAL A 100 -8.58 -9.81 6.41
N ALA A 101 -8.15 -9.56 5.18
CA ALA A 101 -6.80 -9.08 4.89
C ALA A 101 -6.77 -7.56 5.08
N SER A 102 -5.77 -7.05 5.79
CA SER A 102 -5.70 -5.66 6.21
C SER A 102 -4.27 -5.15 6.25
N GLY A 103 -4.11 -3.83 6.29
CA GLY A 103 -2.78 -3.20 6.25
C GLY A 103 -2.03 -3.55 4.98
N ILE A 104 -2.78 -3.75 3.88
CA ILE A 104 -2.24 -4.22 2.62
C ILE A 104 -1.38 -3.11 2.01
N ARG A 105 -0.18 -3.47 1.58
CA ARG A 105 0.74 -2.63 0.83
C ARG A 105 1.09 -3.34 -0.46
N TRP A 106 0.71 -2.74 -1.58
CA TRP A 106 1.00 -3.24 -2.92
C TRP A 106 2.43 -2.87 -3.30
N GLU A 107 3.20 -3.87 -3.72
CA GLU A 107 4.56 -3.69 -4.26
C GLU A 107 4.50 -3.45 -5.77
N ALA A 108 3.57 -4.13 -6.45
CA ALA A 108 3.31 -3.97 -7.87
C ALA A 108 1.80 -4.06 -8.12
N TYR A 109 1.28 -3.18 -8.98
CA TYR A 109 -0.12 -3.18 -9.38
C TYR A 109 -0.21 -2.93 -10.89
N THR A 110 -0.62 -3.94 -11.65
CA THR A 110 -0.60 -3.95 -13.13
C THR A 110 -1.94 -4.39 -13.70
N SER A 111 -2.09 -4.41 -15.03
CA SER A 111 -3.32 -4.88 -15.68
C SER A 111 -3.59 -6.38 -15.46
N ASP A 112 -2.54 -7.18 -15.23
CA ASP A 112 -2.64 -8.64 -15.23
C ASP A 112 -2.65 -9.22 -13.81
N GLY A 113 -2.22 -8.41 -12.83
CA GLY A 113 -2.21 -8.78 -11.42
C GLY A 113 -1.59 -7.70 -10.54
N ALA A 114 -1.75 -7.89 -9.24
CA ALA A 114 -1.10 -7.06 -8.22
C ALA A 114 -0.51 -7.94 -7.13
N ASP A 115 0.72 -7.64 -6.71
CA ASP A 115 1.44 -8.34 -5.66
C ASP A 115 1.65 -7.40 -4.48
N GLY A 116 1.40 -7.89 -3.27
CA GLY A 116 1.48 -7.08 -2.06
C GLY A 116 1.70 -7.92 -0.81
N ASN A 117 1.78 -7.22 0.32
CA ASN A 117 1.87 -7.85 1.65
C ASN A 117 0.83 -7.25 2.57
N GLY A 118 0.35 -8.04 3.52
CA GLY A 118 -0.58 -7.57 4.53
C GLY A 118 -0.66 -8.53 5.72
N VAL A 119 -1.70 -8.36 6.52
CA VAL A 119 -2.00 -9.22 7.66
C VAL A 119 -3.42 -9.71 7.55
N VAL A 120 -3.59 -11.03 7.60
CA VAL A 120 -4.89 -11.67 7.69
C VAL A 120 -5.30 -11.74 9.15
N GLN A 121 -6.42 -11.12 9.48
CA GLN A 121 -7.03 -11.16 10.79
C GLN A 121 -8.20 -12.14 10.78
N VAL A 122 -8.26 -13.01 11.78
CA VAL A 122 -9.36 -13.93 12.00
C VAL A 122 -10.17 -13.41 13.18
N SER A 123 -11.46 -13.15 12.98
CA SER A 123 -12.32 -12.60 14.02
C SER A 123 -12.48 -13.60 15.17
N SER A 124 -12.72 -13.07 16.37
CA SER A 124 -12.97 -13.90 17.56
C SER A 124 -14.32 -14.63 17.52
N GLY A 125 -15.19 -14.29 16.57
CA GLY A 125 -16.48 -14.96 16.36
C GLY A 125 -16.39 -16.27 15.58
N VAL A 126 -15.24 -16.56 14.96
CA VAL A 126 -14.98 -17.84 14.27
C VAL A 126 -14.56 -18.89 15.28
N ALA A 127 -15.14 -20.09 15.23
CA ALA A 127 -14.74 -21.19 16.11
C ALA A 127 -13.34 -21.74 15.75
N GLY A 128 -12.52 -22.04 16.75
CA GLY A 128 -11.25 -22.76 16.58
C GLY A 128 -10.01 -22.03 17.08
N ALA A 129 -8.85 -22.67 16.93
CA ALA A 129 -7.58 -22.21 17.50
C ALA A 129 -7.01 -20.93 16.87
N ALA A 130 -7.58 -20.46 15.75
CA ALA A 130 -7.18 -19.26 15.04
C ALA A 130 -7.98 -18.00 15.44
N ALA A 131 -9.06 -18.14 16.22
CA ALA A 131 -9.94 -17.05 16.58
C ALA A 131 -9.18 -15.90 17.28
N GLY A 132 -9.40 -14.67 16.81
CA GLY A 132 -8.75 -13.47 17.34
C GLY A 132 -7.25 -13.37 17.05
N LYS A 133 -6.71 -14.18 16.13
CA LYS A 133 -5.29 -14.14 15.75
C LYS A 133 -5.07 -13.38 14.44
N SER A 134 -3.82 -13.01 14.22
CA SER A 134 -3.37 -12.31 13.02
C SER A 134 -2.17 -13.01 12.41
N PHE A 135 -2.13 -13.10 11.08
CA PHE A 135 -1.12 -13.83 10.34
C PHE A 135 -0.55 -12.97 9.21
N PRO A 136 0.75 -12.67 9.20
CA PRO A 136 1.37 -11.99 8.07
C PRO A 136 1.24 -12.82 6.80
N ALA A 137 0.94 -12.19 5.68
CA ALA A 137 0.74 -12.86 4.40
C ALA A 137 1.24 -12.02 3.22
N ARG A 138 1.68 -12.72 2.17
CA ARG A 138 1.81 -12.18 0.82
C ARG A 138 0.48 -12.37 0.09
N LEU A 139 0.10 -11.38 -0.67
CA LEU A 139 -1.18 -11.30 -1.36
C LEU A 139 -0.90 -11.14 -2.86
N ARG A 140 -1.67 -11.86 -3.68
CA ARG A 140 -1.63 -11.69 -5.13
C ARG A 140 -3.04 -11.65 -5.71
N LEU A 141 -3.39 -10.53 -6.31
CA LEU A 141 -4.60 -10.37 -7.11
C LEU A 141 -4.31 -10.80 -8.56
N PHE A 142 -5.26 -11.53 -9.16
CA PHE A 142 -5.12 -12.01 -10.53
C PHE A 142 -6.50 -12.35 -11.14
N GLN A 143 -6.48 -12.77 -12.40
CA GLN A 143 -7.68 -13.00 -13.23
C GLN A 143 -8.52 -11.74 -13.39
N PRO A 144 -8.01 -10.71 -14.09
CA PRO A 144 -8.82 -9.56 -14.46
C PRO A 144 -9.98 -10.00 -15.37
N ARG A 145 -11.20 -9.55 -15.04
CA ARG A 145 -12.42 -9.76 -15.83
C ARG A 145 -13.28 -8.50 -15.81
N GLU A 146 -14.08 -8.33 -16.84
CA GLU A 146 -15.14 -7.31 -16.85
C GLU A 146 -16.30 -7.80 -16.00
N VAL A 147 -16.68 -7.02 -14.99
CA VAL A 147 -17.79 -7.29 -14.06
C VAL A 147 -18.57 -5.99 -13.91
N ASP A 148 -19.87 -6.02 -14.21
CA ASP A 148 -20.77 -4.86 -14.15
C ASP A 148 -20.24 -3.63 -14.91
N GLY A 149 -19.56 -3.85 -16.05
CA GLY A 149 -19.03 -2.80 -16.92
C GLY A 149 -17.69 -2.18 -16.48
N ALA A 150 -17.03 -2.75 -15.47
CA ALA A 150 -15.70 -2.33 -15.03
C ALA A 150 -14.74 -3.54 -14.93
N VAL A 151 -13.44 -3.31 -15.14
CA VAL A 151 -12.44 -4.37 -15.01
C VAL A 151 -12.09 -4.58 -13.53
N ALA A 152 -12.21 -5.81 -13.04
CA ALA A 152 -11.89 -6.18 -11.67
C ALA A 152 -11.09 -7.49 -11.61
N PHE A 153 -10.22 -7.61 -10.62
CA PHE A 153 -9.62 -8.90 -10.27
C PHE A 153 -10.67 -9.79 -9.59
N THR A 154 -10.76 -11.05 -10.02
CA THR A 154 -11.76 -11.99 -9.49
C THR A 154 -11.17 -13.05 -8.57
N ALA A 155 -9.84 -13.14 -8.48
CA ALA A 155 -9.15 -14.09 -7.61
C ALA A 155 -8.06 -13.42 -6.78
N LEU A 156 -7.97 -13.87 -5.53
CA LEU A 156 -6.95 -13.48 -4.57
C LEU A 156 -6.24 -14.72 -4.06
N GLU A 157 -4.93 -14.75 -4.21
CA GLU A 157 -4.08 -15.72 -3.55
C GLU A 157 -3.51 -15.12 -2.26
N VAL A 158 -3.59 -15.89 -1.18
CA VAL A 158 -3.02 -15.54 0.13
C VAL A 158 -1.96 -16.58 0.46
N ARG A 159 -0.73 -16.12 0.69
CA ARG A 159 0.41 -16.94 1.09
C ARG A 159 0.92 -16.51 2.45
N TYR A 160 0.71 -17.33 3.47
CA TYR A 160 1.10 -17.01 4.83
C TYR A 160 2.61 -17.06 5.02
N VAL A 161 3.14 -16.08 5.75
CA VAL A 161 4.55 -16.01 6.13
C VAL A 161 4.69 -16.66 7.51
N GLY A 162 4.86 -17.98 7.54
CA GLY A 162 5.06 -18.76 8.75
C GLY A 162 3.99 -19.83 8.98
N ALA A 163 3.96 -20.40 10.19
CA ALA A 163 3.00 -21.44 10.55
C ALA A 163 1.61 -20.83 10.80
N THR A 164 0.61 -21.29 10.06
CA THR A 164 -0.80 -21.04 10.37
C THR A 164 -1.35 -22.16 11.26
N PRO A 165 -2.40 -21.92 12.07
CA PRO A 165 -3.00 -22.96 12.90
C PRO A 165 -3.61 -24.12 12.08
N ALA A 166 -4.00 -23.85 10.84
CA ALA A 166 -4.54 -24.85 9.92
C ALA A 166 -3.47 -25.62 9.14
N GLY A 167 -2.18 -25.23 9.24
CA GLY A 167 -1.09 -25.82 8.45
C GLY A 167 -1.09 -25.42 6.96
N GLU A 168 -2.10 -24.69 6.50
CA GLU A 168 -2.15 -24.17 5.14
C GLU A 168 -1.25 -22.94 5.01
N SER A 169 -0.29 -23.04 4.08
CA SER A 169 0.64 -21.94 3.77
C SER A 169 0.17 -21.10 2.58
N ARG A 170 -0.82 -21.59 1.82
CA ARG A 170 -1.34 -20.94 0.61
C ARG A 170 -2.79 -21.33 0.39
N GLU A 171 -3.61 -20.35 0.05
CA GLU A 171 -5.00 -20.50 -0.35
C GLU A 171 -5.31 -19.55 -1.52
N VAL A 172 -6.29 -19.91 -2.34
CA VAL A 172 -6.80 -19.09 -3.43
C VAL A 172 -8.29 -18.92 -3.23
N LEU A 173 -8.74 -17.67 -3.20
CA LEU A 173 -10.11 -17.28 -2.86
C LEU A 173 -10.73 -16.49 -4.04
N PRO A 174 -12.01 -16.75 -4.37
CA PRO A 174 -12.76 -15.84 -5.22
C PRO A 174 -13.07 -14.56 -4.45
N ILE A 175 -12.97 -13.40 -5.11
CA ILE A 175 -13.24 -12.08 -4.50
C ILE A 175 -14.33 -11.28 -5.21
N ALA A 176 -14.83 -11.76 -6.36
CA ALA A 176 -15.88 -11.12 -7.15
C ALA A 176 -17.03 -12.09 -7.42
#